data_AF-S8CLV4-F1
#
_entry.id   AF-S8CLV4-F1
#
_cell.length_a   1.000
_cell.length_b   1.000
_cell.length_c   1.000
_cell.angle_alpha   90.00
_cell.angle_beta   90.00
_cell.angle_gamma   90.00
#
_symmetry.space_group_name_H-M   'P 1'
#
loop_
_entity.id
_entity.type
_entity.pdbx_description
1 polymer ?
#
loop_
_entity_poly.entity_id
_entity_poly.type
_entity_poly.pdbx_seq_one_letter_code
_entity_poly.pdbx_strand_id
1 'polypeptide(L)'
;MKENGVGICLPTVEVRFEHLSVDADCFVGDRALPTLANVVRNLGETALNRLGFRSGKKTKLTILKDVSGIIKPSRMTLLLGPPSSGKTTLLLALAGKLDPSLKVRGDIRYNGHKFDEFIPRKTSAYISQNDVHVGEMTVKETLDFSAKCQGVGSRYDLLSELARREREGGIFPDSEVDFFMK
;
A
#
# COMPACT_ATOMS: atom_id res chain seq x y z
N MET A 1 6.83 20.12 7.76
CA MET A 1 6.75 20.87 6.50
C MET A 1 8.14 21.42 6.21
N LYS A 2 8.72 21.09 5.06
CA LYS A 2 9.96 21.72 4.57
C LYS A 2 9.54 22.73 3.52
N GLU A 3 9.96 23.97 3.70
CA GLU A 3 9.75 25.04 2.75
C GLU A 3 10.96 25.07 1.82
N ASN A 4 10.74 24.96 0.51
CA ASN A 4 11.81 25.09 -0.47
C ASN A 4 12.21 26.57 -0.58
N GLY A 5 13.41 26.87 -1.10
CA GLY A 5 13.96 28.24 -1.21
C GLY A 5 13.12 29.24 -2.03
N VAL A 6 12.00 28.80 -2.59
CA VAL A 6 11.02 29.54 -3.41
C VAL A 6 9.61 29.59 -2.80
N GLY A 7 9.49 29.28 -1.50
CA GLY A 7 8.23 29.41 -0.75
C GLY A 7 7.14 28.40 -1.15
N ILE A 8 7.53 27.28 -1.76
CA ILE A 8 6.63 26.15 -2.03
C ILE A 8 6.85 25.09 -0.95
N CYS A 9 5.78 24.73 -0.25
CA CYS A 9 5.78 23.64 0.72
C CYS A 9 5.36 22.34 0.03
N LEU A 10 6.29 21.40 -0.12
CA LEU A 10 5.97 20.07 -0.61
C LEU A 10 5.18 19.29 0.46
N PRO A 11 4.11 18.56 0.08
CA PRO A 11 3.33 17.78 1.02
C PRO A 11 4.18 16.63 1.58
N THR A 12 4.37 16.62 2.90
CA THR A 12 5.07 15.55 3.61
C THR A 12 4.06 14.67 4.35
N VAL A 13 4.30 13.36 4.38
CA VAL A 13 3.43 12.39 5.05
C VAL A 13 4.20 11.73 6.19
N GLU A 14 3.75 11.94 7.43
CA GLU A 14 4.08 11.11 8.58
C GLU A 14 3.04 9.99 8.69
N VAL A 15 3.49 8.75 8.83
CA VAL A 15 2.63 7.60 9.04
C VAL A 15 2.78 7.10 10.46
N ARG A 16 1.69 7.06 11.22
CA ARG A 16 1.65 6.51 12.57
C ARG A 16 0.73 5.29 12.61
N PHE A 17 1.16 4.23 13.27
CA PHE A 17 0.35 3.04 13.52
C PHE A 17 0.42 2.68 15.00
N GLU A 18 -0.72 2.36 15.58
CA GLU A 18 -0.87 2.09 17.02
C GLU A 18 -1.68 0.82 17.23
N HIS A 19 -1.14 -0.08 18.04
CA HIS A 19 -1.76 -1.36 18.41
C HIS A 19 -2.23 -2.20 17.23
N LEU A 20 -1.51 -2.11 16.10
CA LEU A 20 -1.89 -2.75 14.84
C LEU A 20 -1.79 -4.27 14.98
N SER A 21 -2.93 -4.94 14.85
CA SER A 21 -3.02 -6.40 14.84
C SER A 21 -3.78 -6.86 13.60
N VAL A 22 -3.28 -7.91 12.94
CA VAL A 22 -3.87 -8.48 11.73
C VAL A 22 -4.01 -9.98 11.92
N ASP A 23 -5.24 -10.46 11.81
CA ASP A 23 -5.59 -11.87 11.96
C ASP A 23 -6.21 -12.42 10.67
N ALA A 24 -5.88 -13.66 10.33
CA ALA A 24 -6.50 -14.44 9.27
C ALA A 24 -7.31 -15.61 9.86
N ASP A 25 -8.45 -15.91 9.28
CA ASP A 25 -9.18 -17.15 9.58
C ASP A 25 -8.74 -18.24 8.58
N CYS A 26 -8.06 -19.27 9.06
CA CYS A 26 -7.58 -20.39 8.24
C CYS A 26 -8.35 -21.68 8.53
N PHE A 27 -8.57 -22.52 7.52
CA PHE A 27 -9.07 -23.87 7.73
C PHE A 27 -7.91 -24.77 8.20
N VAL A 28 -8.18 -25.67 9.15
CA VAL A 28 -7.15 -26.55 9.75
C VAL A 28 -6.98 -27.86 8.96
N GLY A 29 -5.78 -28.43 8.95
CA GLY A 29 -5.46 -29.74 8.37
C GLY A 29 -5.22 -29.68 6.86
N ASP A 30 -5.55 -30.76 6.13
CA ASP A 30 -5.43 -30.85 4.66
C ASP A 30 -6.15 -29.74 3.88
N ARG A 31 -6.97 -28.93 4.57
CA ARG A 31 -7.73 -27.80 4.03
C ARG A 31 -7.03 -26.44 4.14
N ALA A 32 -5.85 -26.37 4.75
CA ALA A 32 -5.09 -25.12 4.89
C ALA A 32 -4.58 -24.58 3.55
N LEU A 33 -4.38 -25.46 2.56
CA LEU A 33 -3.98 -25.10 1.20
C LEU A 33 -5.19 -25.15 0.26
N PRO A 34 -5.45 -24.10 -0.55
CA PRO A 34 -6.53 -24.13 -1.54
C PRO A 34 -6.13 -25.03 -2.72
N THR A 35 -6.40 -26.33 -2.60
CA THR A 35 -6.35 -27.26 -3.73
C THR A 35 -7.73 -27.33 -4.40
N LEU A 36 -7.78 -27.68 -5.68
CA LEU A 36 -9.06 -27.84 -6.41
C LEU A 36 -10.02 -28.79 -5.69
N ALA A 37 -9.49 -29.89 -5.14
CA ALA A 37 -10.27 -30.82 -4.32
C ALA A 37 -10.83 -30.19 -3.04
N ASN A 38 -10.07 -29.31 -2.39
CA ASN A 38 -10.55 -28.58 -1.20
C ASN A 38 -11.61 -27.53 -1.55
N VAL A 39 -11.50 -26.88 -2.72
CA VAL A 39 -12.50 -25.90 -3.19
C VAL A 39 -13.84 -26.58 -3.48
N VAL A 40 -13.85 -27.70 -4.22
CA VAL A 40 -15.08 -28.46 -4.50
C VAL A 40 -15.71 -28.97 -3.21
N ARG A 41 -14.90 -29.49 -2.28
CA ARG A 41 -15.37 -29.95 -0.96
C ARG A 41 -15.97 -28.82 -0.12
N ASN A 42 -15.33 -27.65 -0.12
CA ASN A 42 -15.84 -26.47 0.60
C ASN A 42 -17.15 -25.94 0.00
N LEU A 43 -17.32 -26.00 -1.33
CA LEU A 43 -18.57 -25.67 -2.02
C LEU A 43 -19.71 -26.63 -1.63
N GLY A 44 -19.44 -27.94 -1.67
CA GLY A 44 -20.39 -28.97 -1.25
C GLY A 44 -20.80 -28.81 0.21
N GLU A 45 -19.83 -28.57 1.11
CA GLU A 45 -20.13 -28.29 2.51
C GLU A 45 -20.84 -26.96 2.73
N THR A 46 -20.58 -25.92 1.94
CA THR A 46 -21.33 -24.65 2.06
C THR A 46 -22.80 -24.86 1.71
N ALA A 47 -23.10 -25.72 0.74
CA ALA A 47 -24.46 -26.14 0.41
C ALA A 47 -25.09 -26.99 1.54
N LEU A 48 -24.35 -27.95 2.11
CA LEU A 48 -24.83 -28.75 3.26
C LEU A 48 -24.98 -27.94 4.56
N ASN A 49 -24.12 -26.96 4.79
CA ASN A 49 -24.18 -26.03 5.92
C ASN A 49 -25.46 -25.19 5.85
N ARG A 50 -25.92 -24.81 4.65
CA ARG A 50 -27.23 -24.16 4.44
C ARG A 50 -28.42 -25.07 4.76
N LEU A 51 -28.21 -26.40 4.72
CA LEU A 51 -29.18 -27.43 5.10
C LEU A 51 -29.08 -27.85 6.58
N GLY A 52 -28.29 -27.14 7.40
CA GLY A 52 -28.25 -27.32 8.87
C GLY A 52 -27.09 -28.16 9.40
N PHE A 53 -26.24 -28.72 8.54
CA PHE A 53 -25.08 -29.51 8.95
C PHE A 53 -23.83 -28.63 9.08
N ARG A 54 -23.53 -28.12 10.28
CA ARG A 54 -22.34 -27.29 10.54
C ARG A 54 -21.07 -28.14 10.56
N SER A 55 -20.22 -28.03 9.53
CA SER A 55 -18.90 -28.66 9.54
C SER A 55 -17.80 -27.74 8.99
N GLY A 56 -16.72 -27.61 9.76
CA GLY A 56 -15.51 -26.84 9.43
C GLY A 56 -14.94 -26.07 10.61
N LYS A 57 -13.88 -26.59 11.26
CA LYS A 57 -13.13 -25.85 12.28
C LYS A 57 -12.19 -24.85 11.60
N LYS A 58 -12.46 -23.56 11.77
CA LYS A 58 -11.54 -22.47 11.40
C LYS A 58 -10.66 -22.13 12.60
N THR A 59 -9.36 -21.99 12.38
CA THR A 59 -8.40 -21.49 13.38
C THR A 59 -7.97 -20.09 13.02
N LYS A 60 -7.82 -19.27 14.04
CA LYS A 60 -7.34 -17.89 13.93
C LYS A 60 -5.81 -17.88 13.89
N LEU A 61 -5.23 -17.37 12.81
CA LEU A 61 -3.79 -17.12 12.67
C LEU A 61 -3.53 -15.63 12.85
N THR A 62 -2.78 -15.26 13.88
CA THR A 62 -2.34 -13.86 14.07
C THR A 62 -1.06 -13.62 13.27
N ILE A 63 -1.12 -12.71 12.29
CA ILE A 63 0.02 -12.34 11.42
C ILE A 63 0.80 -11.18 12.01
N LEU A 64 0.10 -10.13 12.45
CA LEU A 64 0.67 -9.00 13.19
C LEU A 64 0.04 -8.95 14.56
N LYS A 65 0.86 -8.76 15.61
CA LYS A 65 0.42 -8.73 17.00
C LYS A 65 0.89 -7.45 17.66
N ASP A 66 -0.05 -6.54 17.91
CA ASP A 66 0.13 -5.33 18.71
C ASP A 66 1.34 -4.46 18.29
N VAL A 67 1.44 -4.18 16.99
CA VAL A 67 2.58 -3.47 16.40
C VAL A 67 2.31 -1.96 16.42
N SER A 68 3.27 -1.17 16.92
CA SER A 68 3.17 0.30 16.99
C SER A 68 4.44 0.98 16.49
N GLY A 69 4.32 2.17 15.90
CA GLY A 69 5.47 2.90 15.37
C GLY A 69 5.11 4.12 14.52
N ILE A 70 6.16 4.84 14.11
CA ILE A 70 6.06 6.08 13.32
C ILE A 70 7.09 6.04 12.19
N ILE A 71 6.66 6.31 10.96
CA ILE A 71 7.50 6.55 9.80
C ILE A 71 7.53 8.05 9.56
N LYS A 72 8.70 8.65 9.75
CA LYS A 72 8.89 10.10 9.58
C LYS A 72 9.10 10.44 8.10
N PRO A 73 8.59 11.59 7.63
CA PRO A 73 8.87 12.08 6.29
C PRO A 73 10.37 12.35 6.09
N SER A 74 10.81 12.34 4.83
CA SER A 74 12.20 12.59 4.43
C SER A 74 13.22 11.63 5.05
N ARG A 75 12.82 10.41 5.38
CA ARG A 75 13.70 9.34 5.86
C ARG A 75 13.37 8.02 5.18
N MET A 76 14.41 7.26 4.87
CA MET A 76 14.24 5.86 4.47
C MET A 76 14.13 4.99 5.71
N THR A 77 13.06 4.18 5.79
CA THR A 77 12.86 3.21 6.88
C THR A 77 13.02 1.80 6.33
N LEU A 78 13.95 1.03 6.89
CA LEU A 78 14.24 -0.34 6.48
C LEU A 78 13.53 -1.34 7.41
N LEU A 79 12.68 -2.19 6.85
CA LEU A 79 11.96 -3.24 7.58
C LEU A 79 12.61 -4.60 7.33
N LEU A 80 13.28 -5.15 8.35
CA LEU A 80 13.97 -6.44 8.29
C LEU A 80 13.27 -7.50 9.15
N GLY A 81 13.34 -8.75 8.71
CA GLY A 81 12.78 -9.88 9.45
C GLY A 81 12.84 -11.17 8.63
N PRO A 82 12.79 -12.35 9.28
CA PRO A 82 12.85 -13.65 8.61
C PRO A 82 11.65 -13.87 7.68
N PRO A 83 11.65 -14.87 6.80
CA PRO A 83 10.44 -15.28 6.07
C PRO A 83 9.25 -15.48 7.02
N SER A 84 8.03 -15.18 6.56
CA SER A 84 6.79 -15.28 7.36
C SER A 84 6.66 -14.34 8.58
N SER A 85 7.56 -13.37 8.77
CA SER A 85 7.47 -12.38 9.86
C SER A 85 6.37 -11.31 9.70
N GLY A 86 5.56 -11.36 8.64
CA GLY A 86 4.48 -10.39 8.42
C GLY A 86 4.92 -9.06 7.79
N LYS A 87 6.16 -8.93 7.28
CA LYS A 87 6.65 -7.69 6.62
C LYS A 87 5.74 -7.19 5.51
N THR A 88 5.40 -8.08 4.58
CA THR A 88 4.51 -7.77 3.45
C THR A 88 3.14 -7.34 3.95
N THR A 89 2.61 -8.02 4.98
CA THR A 89 1.34 -7.67 5.62
C THR A 89 1.37 -6.29 6.25
N LEU A 90 2.46 -5.93 6.94
CA LEU A 90 2.64 -4.61 7.51
C LEU A 90 2.69 -3.53 6.41
N LEU A 91 3.47 -3.74 5.35
CA LEU A 91 3.55 -2.78 4.24
C LEU A 91 2.20 -2.61 3.52
N LEU A 92 1.46 -3.69 3.30
CA LEU A 92 0.12 -3.65 2.69
C LEU A 92 -0.90 -2.96 3.60
N ALA A 93 -0.83 -3.18 4.92
CA ALA A 93 -1.67 -2.50 5.91
C ALA A 93 -1.41 -1.00 5.88
N LEU A 94 -0.14 -0.58 5.94
CA LEU A 94 0.25 0.83 5.88
C LEU A 94 -0.15 1.48 4.55
N ALA A 95 -0.12 0.76 3.43
CA ALA A 95 -0.54 1.30 2.13
C ALA A 95 -2.06 1.30 1.87
N GLY A 96 -2.88 0.81 2.81
CA GLY A 96 -4.33 0.67 2.60
C GLY A 96 -4.68 -0.31 1.46
N LYS A 97 -3.84 -1.34 1.27
CA LYS A 97 -4.01 -2.39 0.25
C LYS A 97 -4.14 -3.79 0.86
N LEU A 98 -4.37 -3.88 2.17
CA LEU A 98 -4.56 -5.16 2.84
C LEU A 98 -5.85 -5.84 2.35
N ASP A 99 -5.82 -7.17 2.28
CA ASP A 99 -6.98 -7.98 1.88
C ASP A 99 -8.17 -7.74 2.83
N PRO A 100 -9.37 -7.38 2.33
CA PRO A 100 -10.55 -7.14 3.14
C PRO A 100 -11.03 -8.34 3.97
N SER A 101 -10.62 -9.56 3.63
CA SER A 101 -10.95 -10.77 4.38
C SER A 101 -10.18 -10.90 5.70
N LEU A 102 -9.10 -10.13 5.87
CA LEU A 102 -8.31 -10.11 7.09
C LEU A 102 -8.97 -9.24 8.16
N LYS A 103 -8.89 -9.68 9.41
CA LYS A 103 -9.39 -8.92 10.56
C LYS A 103 -8.30 -7.98 11.04
N VAL A 104 -8.51 -6.69 10.86
CA VAL A 104 -7.58 -5.63 11.29
C VAL A 104 -8.08 -5.00 12.59
N ARG A 105 -7.18 -4.74 13.51
CA ARG A 105 -7.41 -3.98 14.76
C ARG A 105 -6.28 -2.97 14.94
N GLY A 106 -6.53 -1.93 15.74
CA GLY A 106 -5.62 -0.80 15.90
C GLY A 106 -5.93 0.31 14.90
N ASP A 107 -5.10 1.36 14.91
CA ASP A 107 -5.27 2.54 14.05
C ASP A 107 -4.03 2.78 13.19
N ILE A 108 -4.26 3.25 11.96
CA ILE A 108 -3.22 3.79 11.08
C ILE A 108 -3.65 5.21 10.70
N ARG A 109 -2.75 6.18 10.88
CA ARG A 109 -3.01 7.61 10.63
C ARG A 109 -1.92 8.21 9.76
N TYR A 110 -2.33 9.01 8.77
CA TYR A 110 -1.44 9.83 7.95
C TYR A 110 -1.60 11.29 8.36
N ASN A 111 -0.56 11.91 8.91
CA ASN A 111 -0.63 13.27 9.48
C ASN A 111 -1.81 13.48 10.45
N GLY A 112 -2.19 12.45 11.20
CA GLY A 112 -3.32 12.48 12.14
C GLY A 112 -4.66 12.01 11.57
N HIS A 113 -4.81 11.93 10.25
CA HIS A 113 -6.05 11.47 9.59
C HIS A 113 -6.12 9.96 9.47
N LYS A 114 -7.26 9.37 9.82
CA LYS A 114 -7.55 7.95 9.65
C LYS A 114 -7.93 7.61 8.21
N PHE A 115 -7.85 6.32 7.85
CA PHE A 115 -8.08 5.84 6.48
C PHE A 115 -9.53 6.00 5.97
N ASP A 116 -10.48 6.27 6.85
CA ASP A 116 -11.86 6.62 6.50
C ASP A 116 -12.04 8.10 6.13
N GLU A 117 -11.07 8.96 6.47
CA GLU A 117 -11.10 10.40 6.18
C GLU A 117 -10.54 10.74 4.78
N PHE A 118 -9.79 9.83 4.16
CA PHE A 118 -9.14 10.05 2.86
C PHE A 118 -8.95 8.73 2.10
N ILE A 119 -8.33 8.78 0.92
CA ILE A 119 -8.01 7.58 0.14
C ILE A 119 -6.50 7.32 0.23
N PRO A 120 -6.03 6.35 1.06
CA PRO A 120 -4.60 6.08 1.26
C PRO A 120 -3.83 5.79 -0.03
N ARG A 121 -4.49 5.17 -1.01
CA ARG A 121 -3.93 4.81 -2.31
C ARG A 121 -3.60 6.02 -3.19
N LYS A 122 -4.17 7.20 -2.90
CA LYS A 122 -3.81 8.46 -3.58
C LYS A 122 -2.57 9.12 -2.95
N THR A 123 -2.26 8.77 -1.71
CA THR A 123 -1.17 9.39 -0.93
C THR A 123 0.04 8.46 -0.79
N SER A 124 -0.15 7.15 -0.97
CA SER A 124 0.90 6.15 -0.85
C SER A 124 0.86 5.15 -2.01
N ALA A 125 2.06 4.73 -2.43
CA ALA A 125 2.25 3.69 -3.42
C ALA A 125 2.87 2.46 -2.76
N TYR A 126 2.35 1.29 -3.11
CA TYR A 126 2.92 0.00 -2.73
C TYR A 126 3.41 -0.68 -4.00
N ILE A 127 4.69 -1.02 -4.01
CA ILE A 127 5.38 -1.77 -5.07
C ILE A 127 5.49 -3.21 -4.60
N SER A 128 4.88 -4.13 -5.35
CA SER A 128 4.91 -5.56 -5.03
C SER A 128 6.27 -6.18 -5.34
N GLN A 129 6.52 -7.36 -4.76
CA GLN A 129 7.70 -8.16 -5.12
C GLN A 129 7.65 -8.65 -6.57
N ASN A 130 6.45 -8.85 -7.11
CA ASN A 130 6.24 -9.25 -8.49
C ASN A 130 5.91 -8.02 -9.33
N ASP A 131 6.60 -7.86 -10.44
CA ASP A 131 6.32 -6.85 -11.45
C ASP A 131 5.58 -7.48 -12.63
N VAL A 132 4.38 -6.98 -12.91
CA VAL A 132 3.58 -7.41 -14.07
C VAL A 132 3.60 -6.27 -15.08
N HIS A 133 4.19 -6.51 -16.24
CA HIS A 133 4.26 -5.56 -17.35
C HIS A 133 3.88 -6.25 -18.67
N VAL A 134 3.43 -5.45 -19.64
CA VAL A 134 3.11 -5.91 -20.98
C VAL A 134 4.43 -6.03 -21.75
N GLY A 135 4.81 -7.25 -22.13
CA GLY A 135 6.12 -7.54 -22.74
C GLY A 135 6.27 -6.98 -24.16
N GLU A 136 5.16 -6.65 -24.80
CA GLU A 136 5.10 -6.09 -26.15
C GLU A 136 5.34 -4.58 -26.18
N MET A 137 5.29 -3.89 -25.04
CA MET A 137 5.45 -2.44 -24.94
C MET A 137 6.88 -2.06 -24.57
N THR A 138 7.39 -0.99 -25.18
CA THR A 138 8.63 -0.34 -24.73
C THR A 138 8.42 0.34 -23.37
N VAL A 139 9.53 0.65 -22.69
CA VAL A 139 9.50 1.40 -21.42
C VAL A 139 8.77 2.74 -21.59
N LYS A 140 9.06 3.46 -22.68
CA LYS A 140 8.43 4.76 -22.97
C LYS A 140 6.91 4.61 -23.11
N GLU A 141 6.46 3.65 -23.91
CA GLU A 141 5.03 3.42 -24.12
C GLU A 141 4.32 3.02 -22.81
N THR A 142 4.98 2.22 -21.97
CA THR A 142 4.46 1.79 -20.66
C THR A 142 4.29 2.99 -19.71
N LEU A 143 5.28 3.87 -19.65
CA LEU A 143 5.22 5.09 -18.83
C LEU A 143 4.20 6.09 -19.38
N ASP A 144 4.14 6.30 -20.70
CA ASP A 144 3.15 7.16 -21.36
C ASP A 144 1.73 6.67 -21.10
N PHE A 145 1.50 5.35 -21.15
CA PHE A 145 0.22 4.73 -20.83
C PHE A 145 -0.14 4.93 -19.35
N SER A 146 0.79 4.64 -18.44
CA SER A 146 0.60 4.84 -17.00
C SER A 146 0.25 6.30 -16.65
N ALA A 147 0.97 7.26 -17.23
CA ALA A 147 0.74 8.70 -17.02
C ALA A 147 -0.67 9.13 -17.44
N LYS A 148 -1.17 8.61 -18.58
CA LYS A 148 -2.53 8.85 -19.06
C LYS A 148 -3.59 8.25 -18.12
N CYS A 149 -3.33 7.07 -17.54
CA CYS A 149 -4.27 6.40 -16.64
C CYS A 149 -4.30 6.99 -15.22
N GLN A 150 -3.16 7.42 -14.68
CA GLN A 150 -3.04 7.86 -13.29
C GLN A 150 -3.36 9.35 -13.06
N GLY A 151 -3.55 10.13 -14.13
CA GLY A 151 -3.97 11.53 -14.03
C GLY A 151 -2.92 12.39 -13.35
N VAL A 152 -1.81 12.67 -14.04
CA VAL A 152 -0.67 13.44 -13.49
C VAL A 152 -0.91 14.95 -13.32
N GLY A 153 -2.06 15.49 -13.75
CA GLY A 153 -2.31 16.94 -13.86
C GLY A 153 -1.90 17.75 -12.64
N SER A 154 -2.51 17.51 -11.48
CA SER A 154 -2.25 18.33 -10.27
C SER A 154 -0.81 18.31 -9.77
N ARG A 155 -0.09 17.19 -9.90
CA ARG A 155 1.32 17.11 -9.51
C ARG A 155 2.23 17.73 -10.55
N TYR A 156 1.92 17.54 -11.84
CA TYR A 156 2.68 18.14 -12.93
C TYR A 156 2.58 19.67 -12.87
N ASP A 157 1.39 20.21 -12.59
CA ASP A 157 1.17 21.65 -12.42
C ASP A 157 1.99 22.21 -11.25
N LEU A 158 2.00 21.51 -10.11
CA LEU A 158 2.79 21.89 -8.93
C LEU A 158 4.30 21.87 -9.22
N LEU A 159 4.79 20.82 -9.88
CA LEU A 159 6.21 20.69 -10.25
C LEU A 159 6.61 21.72 -11.32
N SER A 160 5.71 22.03 -12.26
CA SER A 160 5.91 23.07 -13.25
C SER A 160 6.00 24.44 -12.61
N GLU A 161 5.13 24.74 -11.63
CA GLU A 161 5.17 25.99 -10.87
C GLU A 161 6.42 26.07 -10.00
N LEU A 162 6.86 24.95 -9.40
CA LEU A 162 8.12 24.86 -8.69
C LEU A 162 9.31 25.21 -9.60
N ALA A 163 9.42 24.52 -10.74
CA ALA A 163 10.49 24.74 -11.71
C ALA A 163 10.47 26.17 -12.30
N ARG A 164 9.29 26.80 -12.40
CA ARG A 164 9.15 28.21 -12.81
C ARG A 164 9.74 29.15 -11.76
N ARG A 165 9.37 28.98 -10.48
CA ARG A 165 9.87 29.83 -9.40
C ARG A 165 11.36 29.65 -9.16
N GLU A 166 11.87 28.43 -9.25
CA GLU A 166 13.32 28.16 -9.12
C GLU A 166 14.11 28.92 -10.19
N ARG A 167 13.63 28.92 -11.45
CA ARG A 167 14.21 29.71 -12.53
C ARG A 167 14.15 31.22 -12.28
N GLU A 168 13.03 31.74 -11.78
CA GLU A 168 12.89 33.17 -11.45
C GLU A 168 13.80 33.60 -10.29
N GLY A 169 14.04 32.70 -9.33
CA GLY A 169 14.97 32.92 -8.22
C GLY A 169 16.44 32.72 -8.56
N GLY A 170 16.78 32.35 -9.81
CA GLY A 170 18.16 32.00 -10.19
C GLY A 170 18.68 30.74 -9.49
N ILE A 171 17.79 29.89 -8.97
CA ILE A 171 18.10 28.65 -8.27
C ILE A 171 18.16 27.53 -9.33
N PHE A 172 19.22 26.73 -9.30
CA PHE A 172 19.29 25.55 -10.16
C PHE A 172 18.19 24.56 -9.75
N PRO A 173 17.36 24.09 -10.69
CA PRO A 173 16.30 23.13 -10.37
C PRO A 173 16.90 21.88 -9.77
N ASP A 174 16.18 21.28 -8.81
CA ASP A 174 16.58 19.99 -8.26
C ASP A 174 16.67 18.94 -9.39
N SER A 175 17.72 18.11 -9.36
CA SER A 175 18.01 17.17 -10.45
C SER A 175 16.89 16.14 -10.66
N GLU A 176 16.17 15.79 -9.58
CA GLU A 176 14.99 14.94 -9.65
C GLU A 176 13.81 15.60 -10.37
N VAL A 177 13.63 16.91 -10.18
CA VAL A 177 12.56 17.68 -10.84
C VAL A 177 12.89 17.90 -12.30
N ASP A 178 14.15 18.25 -12.63
CA ASP A 178 14.60 18.43 -14.02
C ASP A 178 14.49 17.13 -14.85
N PHE A 179 14.75 15.97 -14.22
CA PHE A 179 14.55 14.67 -14.87
C PHE A 179 13.06 14.40 -15.16
N PHE A 180 12.16 14.78 -14.26
CA PHE A 180 10.73 14.56 -14.43
C PHE A 180 10.07 15.52 -15.44
N MET A 181 10.70 16.67 -15.71
CA MET A 181 10.19 17.71 -16.60
C MET A 181 10.64 17.58 -18.07
N LYS A 182 11.53 16.64 -18.40
CA LYS A 182 12.03 16.35 -19.76
C LYS A 182 11.32 15.16 -20.37
#